data_AF-A0A0P1ICJ5-F1
#
_entry.id   AF-A0A0P1ICJ5-F1
#
_cell.length_a   1.000
_cell.length_b   1.000
_cell.length_c   1.000
_cell.angle_alpha   90.00
_cell.angle_beta   90.00
_cell.angle_gamma   90.00
#
_symmetry.space_group_name_H-M   'P 1'
#
loop_
_entity.id
_entity.type
_entity.pdbx_description
1 polymer ?
#
loop_
_entity_poly.entity_id
_entity_poly.type
_entity_poly.pdbx_seq_one_letter_code
_entity_poly.pdbx_strand_id
1 'polypeptide(L)'
;MIRNLLIWAALIVAVTVPLIAAANSPLLAWRDPAYIMAGFAGVLSMGLLLLQPLLAGRDLPGLSPVASRRWHRRVGISLIVAIVVHVSGLWITSPPDVVDALLFVSPTPFSAWGVVAMWTAFPAACLGIFRQRITLRYRLWRLGHTGLATVTIVGCVVHAMLIEGTMEVMTKTALCILVLLASVRTLARLRVWDIRRRS
;
A
#
# COMPACT_ATOMS: atom_id res chain seq x y z
N MET A 1 -19.86 -16.97 -13.67
CA MET A 1 -18.80 -16.39 -14.53
C MET A 1 -18.85 -14.85 -14.53
N ILE A 2 -20.00 -14.23 -14.81
CA ILE A 2 -20.18 -12.76 -14.84
C ILE A 2 -19.69 -12.06 -13.56
N ARG A 3 -20.10 -12.52 -12.37
CA ARG A 3 -19.62 -11.95 -11.09
C ARG A 3 -18.10 -11.90 -10.96
N ASN A 4 -17.41 -12.96 -11.39
CA ASN A 4 -15.95 -13.03 -11.28
C ASN A 4 -15.29 -12.03 -12.24
N LEU A 5 -15.83 -11.90 -13.46
CA LEU A 5 -15.40 -10.89 -14.42
C LEU A 5 -15.60 -9.48 -13.87
N LEU A 6 -16.75 -9.20 -13.25
CA LEU A 6 -17.03 -7.90 -12.65
C LEU A 6 -16.07 -7.54 -11.52
N ILE A 7 -15.70 -8.50 -10.66
CA ILE A 7 -14.73 -8.26 -9.59
C ILE A 7 -13.35 -7.92 -10.17
N TRP A 8 -12.88 -8.68 -11.17
CA TRP A 8 -11.60 -8.41 -11.81
C TRP A 8 -11.61 -7.09 -12.58
N ALA A 9 -12.69 -6.79 -13.30
CA ALA A 9 -12.86 -5.52 -13.99
C ALA A 9 -12.84 -4.34 -13.01
N ALA A 10 -13.59 -4.44 -11.90
CA ALA A 10 -13.61 -3.43 -10.85
C ALA A 10 -12.23 -3.23 -10.22
N LEU A 11 -11.47 -4.30 -9.97
CA LEU A 11 -10.11 -4.20 -9.45
C LEU A 11 -9.16 -3.53 -10.45
N ILE A 12 -9.23 -3.90 -11.72
CA ILE A 12 -8.44 -3.27 -12.79
C ILE A 12 -8.73 -1.77 -12.82
N VAL A 13 -10.02 -1.40 -12.90
CA VAL A 13 -10.47 -0.01 -12.87
C VAL A 13 -9.97 0.74 -11.64
N ALA A 14 -10.10 0.15 -10.44
CA ALA A 14 -9.66 0.77 -9.20
C ALA A 14 -8.15 1.07 -9.16
N VAL A 15 -7.33 0.27 -9.86
CA VAL A 15 -5.88 0.47 -9.93
C VAL A 15 -5.47 1.37 -11.10
N THR A 16 -6.10 1.23 -12.27
CA THR A 16 -5.68 1.94 -13.49
C THR A 16 -6.24 3.34 -13.59
N VAL A 17 -7.47 3.60 -13.12
CA VAL A 17 -8.08 4.93 -13.25
C VAL A 17 -7.29 6.01 -12.50
N PRO A 18 -6.82 5.80 -11.25
CA PRO A 18 -5.99 6.80 -10.58
C PRO A 18 -4.67 7.10 -11.30
N LEU A 19 -4.06 6.09 -11.96
CA LEU A 19 -2.86 6.26 -12.79
C LEU A 19 -3.17 7.09 -14.05
N ILE A 20 -4.27 6.79 -14.74
CA ILE A 20 -4.72 7.53 -15.92
C ILE A 20 -5.06 8.98 -15.55
N ALA A 21 -5.76 9.19 -14.43
CA ALA A 21 -6.08 10.52 -13.92
C ALA A 21 -4.80 11.32 -13.60
N ALA A 22 -3.83 10.69 -12.93
CA ALA A 22 -2.53 11.30 -12.67
C ALA A 22 -1.78 11.67 -13.97
N ALA A 23 -1.84 10.81 -15.00
CA ALA A 23 -1.20 11.04 -16.31
C ALA A 23 -1.76 12.21 -17.10
N ASN A 24 -3.03 12.56 -16.86
CA ASN A 24 -3.69 13.69 -17.50
C ASN A 24 -3.71 14.94 -16.62
N SER A 25 -2.98 14.94 -15.50
CA SER A 25 -2.98 16.04 -14.55
C SER A 25 -2.14 17.22 -15.07
N PRO A 26 -2.67 18.46 -15.04
CA PRO A 26 -1.89 19.65 -15.41
C PRO A 26 -0.70 19.88 -14.46
N LEU A 27 -0.70 19.29 -13.26
CA LEU A 27 0.40 19.38 -12.30
C LEU A 27 1.68 18.65 -12.76
N LEU A 28 1.60 17.88 -13.84
CA LEU A 28 2.77 17.27 -14.50
C LEU A 28 3.54 18.26 -15.38
N ALA A 29 2.92 19.37 -15.79
CA ALA A 29 3.57 20.32 -16.69
C ALA A 29 4.90 20.82 -16.09
N TRP A 30 5.95 20.78 -16.90
CA TRP A 30 7.30 21.26 -16.54
C TRP A 30 7.99 20.48 -15.41
N ARG A 31 7.46 19.33 -15.00
CA ARG A 31 8.10 18.47 -14.00
C ARG A 31 9.19 17.61 -14.63
N ASP A 32 10.27 17.43 -13.88
CA ASP A 32 11.36 16.54 -14.25
C ASP A 32 10.88 15.09 -14.36
N PRO A 33 11.37 14.29 -15.34
CA PRO A 33 10.96 12.90 -15.49
C PRO A 33 11.15 12.04 -14.24
N ALA A 34 12.21 12.24 -13.45
CA ALA A 34 12.42 11.50 -12.20
C ALA A 34 11.34 11.84 -11.16
N TYR A 35 10.92 13.12 -11.09
CA TYR A 35 9.84 13.55 -10.21
C TYR A 35 8.51 12.92 -10.61
N ILE A 36 8.23 12.87 -11.92
CA ILE A 36 7.03 12.23 -12.46
C ILE A 36 7.04 10.75 -12.10
N MET A 37 8.12 10.02 -12.39
CA MET A 37 8.24 8.60 -12.05
C MET A 37 8.10 8.35 -10.55
N ALA A 38 8.66 9.21 -9.70
CA ALA A 38 8.49 9.15 -8.26
C ALA A 38 7.01 9.27 -7.87
N GLY A 39 6.30 10.28 -8.39
CA GLY A 39 4.87 10.46 -8.14
C GLY A 39 4.03 9.25 -8.56
N PHE A 40 4.28 8.71 -9.76
CA PHE A 40 3.60 7.52 -10.27
C PHE A 40 3.90 6.26 -9.45
N ALA A 41 5.12 6.10 -8.95
CA ALA A 41 5.45 5.00 -8.04
C ALA A 41 4.65 5.09 -6.73
N GLY A 42 4.36 6.31 -6.24
CA GLY A 42 3.44 6.53 -5.11
C GLY A 42 2.00 6.11 -5.42
N VAL A 43 1.45 6.52 -6.58
CA VAL A 43 0.11 6.13 -7.02
C VAL A 43 0.00 4.61 -7.20
N LEU A 44 0.99 3.99 -7.86
CA LEU A 44 1.05 2.55 -8.06
C LEU A 44 1.13 1.80 -6.71
N SER A 45 1.88 2.33 -5.75
CA SER A 45 1.97 1.76 -4.40
C SER A 45 0.60 1.69 -3.72
N MET A 46 -0.25 2.71 -3.85
CA MET A 46 -1.62 2.65 -3.33
C MET A 46 -2.47 1.57 -3.99
N GLY A 47 -2.32 1.38 -5.31
CA GLY A 47 -2.97 0.27 -6.04
C GLY A 47 -2.49 -1.09 -5.54
N LEU A 48 -1.18 -1.29 -5.40
CA LEU A 48 -0.59 -2.53 -4.87
C LEU A 48 -1.00 -2.78 -3.41
N LEU A 49 -1.15 -1.72 -2.62
CA LEU A 49 -1.62 -1.77 -1.23
C LEU A 49 -3.07 -2.25 -1.16
N LEU A 50 -3.95 -1.84 -2.08
CA LEU A 50 -5.33 -2.37 -2.18
C LEU A 50 -5.36 -3.89 -2.40
N LEU A 51 -4.44 -4.42 -3.22
CA LEU A 51 -4.36 -5.85 -3.50
C LEU A 51 -3.94 -6.66 -2.26
N GLN A 52 -3.15 -6.10 -1.35
CA GLN A 52 -2.63 -6.81 -0.16
C GLN A 52 -3.74 -7.45 0.70
N PRO A 53 -4.73 -6.70 1.23
CA PRO A 53 -5.81 -7.27 2.03
C PRO A 53 -6.68 -8.22 1.21
N LEU A 54 -7.01 -7.90 -0.06
CA LEU A 54 -7.81 -8.79 -0.92
C LEU A 54 -7.16 -10.17 -1.12
N LEU A 55 -5.84 -10.19 -1.30
CA LEU A 55 -5.06 -11.42 -1.45
C LEU A 55 -4.86 -12.16 -0.11
N ALA A 56 -4.73 -11.43 1.00
CA ALA A 56 -4.65 -12.03 2.33
C ALA A 56 -5.99 -12.65 2.76
N GLY A 57 -7.10 -11.96 2.51
CA GLY A 57 -8.47 -12.36 2.78
C GLY A 57 -9.02 -13.42 1.82
N ARG A 58 -8.35 -13.65 0.68
CA ARG A 58 -8.79 -14.56 -0.40
C ARG A 58 -10.13 -14.12 -0.99
N ASP A 59 -10.26 -12.84 -1.24
CA ASP A 59 -11.48 -12.25 -1.81
C ASP A 59 -11.46 -12.21 -3.34
N LEU A 60 -10.30 -12.43 -3.97
CA LEU A 60 -10.18 -12.50 -5.43
C LEU A 60 -10.66 -13.86 -5.99
N PRO A 61 -11.58 -13.87 -6.97
CA PRO A 61 -12.18 -15.09 -7.47
C PRO A 61 -11.20 -15.90 -8.33
N GLY A 62 -11.29 -17.24 -8.22
CA GLY A 62 -10.49 -18.17 -9.02
C GLY A 62 -9.08 -18.47 -8.49
N LEU A 63 -8.65 -17.83 -7.39
CA LEU A 63 -7.36 -18.14 -6.76
C LEU A 63 -7.50 -19.22 -5.70
N SER A 64 -6.66 -20.26 -5.80
CA SER A 64 -6.51 -21.23 -4.72
C SER A 64 -5.88 -20.57 -3.48
N PRO A 65 -6.06 -21.12 -2.26
CA PRO A 65 -5.43 -20.61 -1.05
C PRO A 65 -3.90 -20.48 -1.14
N VAL A 66 -3.24 -21.39 -1.87
CA VAL A 66 -1.79 -21.37 -2.08
C VAL A 66 -1.41 -20.26 -3.05
N ALA A 67 -2.14 -20.14 -4.16
CA ALA A 67 -1.93 -19.09 -5.15
C ALA A 67 -2.12 -17.69 -4.54
N SER A 68 -3.17 -17.49 -3.74
CA SER A 68 -3.45 -16.22 -3.05
C SER A 68 -2.29 -15.78 -2.16
N ARG A 69 -1.69 -16.71 -1.39
CA ARG A 69 -0.50 -16.43 -0.55
C ARG A 69 0.74 -16.09 -1.38
N ARG A 70 0.95 -16.80 -2.50
CA ARG A 70 2.09 -16.54 -3.40
C ARG A 70 1.97 -15.15 -4.02
N TRP A 71 0.77 -14.78 -4.47
CA TRP A 71 0.50 -13.46 -5.02
C TRP A 71 0.57 -12.37 -3.97
N HIS A 72 0.01 -12.57 -2.77
CA HIS A 72 0.16 -11.63 -1.66
C HIS A 72 1.64 -11.27 -1.43
N ARG A 73 2.52 -12.28 -1.35
CA ARG A 73 3.97 -12.08 -1.20
C ARG A 73 4.60 -11.36 -2.39
N ARG A 74 4.27 -11.75 -3.63
CA ARG A 74 4.82 -11.11 -4.85
C ARG A 74 4.42 -9.65 -4.96
N VAL A 75 3.13 -9.36 -4.82
CA VAL A 75 2.60 -7.99 -4.80
C VAL A 75 3.20 -7.22 -3.62
N GLY A 76 3.45 -7.86 -2.48
CA GLY A 76 4.08 -7.23 -1.32
C GLY A 76 5.53 -6.81 -1.62
N ILE A 77 6.30 -7.67 -2.29
CA ILE A 77 7.65 -7.32 -2.77
C ILE A 77 7.58 -6.18 -3.78
N SER A 78 6.66 -6.23 -4.75
CA SER A 78 6.47 -5.15 -5.72
C SER A 78 6.09 -3.83 -5.05
N LEU A 79 5.26 -3.86 -3.99
CA LEU A 79 4.91 -2.69 -3.20
C LEU A 79 6.15 -2.08 -2.54
N ILE A 80 7.01 -2.90 -1.93
CA ILE A 80 8.26 -2.42 -1.34
C ILE A 80 9.18 -1.80 -2.40
N VAL A 81 9.31 -2.43 -3.57
CA VAL A 81 10.10 -1.86 -4.67
C VAL A 81 9.52 -0.51 -5.11
N ALA A 82 8.20 -0.40 -5.25
CA ALA A 82 7.55 0.85 -5.63
C ALA A 82 7.75 1.96 -4.59
N ILE A 83 7.71 1.63 -3.28
CA ILE A 83 8.04 2.57 -2.19
C ILE A 83 9.49 3.05 -2.31
N VAL A 84 10.44 2.14 -2.55
CA VAL A 84 11.85 2.51 -2.71
C VAL A 84 12.03 3.42 -3.92
N VAL A 85 11.44 3.09 -5.07
CA VAL A 85 11.49 3.95 -6.26
C VAL A 85 10.87 5.32 -6.00
N HIS A 86 9.74 5.39 -5.30
CA HIS A 86 9.10 6.64 -4.92
C HIS A 86 10.04 7.52 -4.08
N VAL A 87 10.59 6.97 -2.99
CA VAL A 87 11.45 7.73 -2.07
C VAL A 87 12.80 8.08 -2.69
N SER A 88 13.42 7.16 -3.43
CA SER A 88 14.68 7.44 -4.15
C SER A 88 14.49 8.48 -5.25
N GLY A 89 13.37 8.44 -5.98
CA GLY A 89 13.05 9.45 -6.98
C GLY A 89 12.90 10.84 -6.33
N LEU A 90 12.18 10.92 -5.21
CA LEU A 90 12.09 12.17 -4.42
C LEU A 90 13.45 12.62 -3.89
N TRP A 91 14.30 11.68 -3.44
CA TRP A 91 15.65 12.00 -2.96
C TRP A 91 16.51 12.62 -4.06
N ILE A 92 16.38 12.15 -5.29
CA ILE A 92 17.13 12.70 -6.44
C ILE A 92 16.64 14.10 -6.77
N THR A 93 15.32 14.33 -6.74
CA THR A 93 14.73 15.59 -7.20
C THR A 93 14.68 16.69 -6.13
N SER A 94 14.58 16.30 -4.86
CA SER A 94 14.55 17.22 -3.72
C SER A 94 15.12 16.58 -2.44
N PRO A 95 16.45 16.35 -2.39
CA PRO A 95 17.10 15.72 -1.23
C PRO A 95 16.80 16.40 0.12
N PRO A 96 16.83 17.75 0.24
CA PRO A 96 16.52 18.43 1.50
C PRO A 96 15.12 18.09 2.04
N ASP A 97 14.10 18.07 1.17
CA ASP A 97 12.72 17.76 1.58
C ASP A 97 12.61 16.34 2.15
N VAL A 98 13.35 15.38 1.58
CA VAL A 98 13.35 14.00 2.08
C VAL A 98 14.10 13.89 3.41
N VAL A 99 15.21 14.62 3.58
CA VAL A 99 15.90 14.71 4.87
C VAL A 99 14.97 15.29 5.94
N ASP A 100 14.30 16.40 5.65
CA ASP A 100 13.37 17.05 6.57
C ASP A 100 12.18 16.15 6.92
N ALA A 101 11.68 15.38 5.95
CA ALA A 101 10.63 14.39 6.18
C ALA A 101 11.11 13.28 7.12
N LEU A 102 12.30 12.71 6.87
CA LEU A 102 12.88 11.63 7.70
C LEU A 102 13.20 12.08 9.13
N LEU A 103 13.56 13.35 9.30
CA LEU A 103 13.80 13.98 10.60
C LEU A 103 12.51 14.49 11.27
N PHE A 104 11.35 14.37 10.62
CA PHE A 104 10.06 14.87 11.11
C PHE A 104 10.03 16.38 11.38
N VAL A 105 10.84 17.16 10.66
CA VAL A 105 10.88 18.64 10.74
C VAL A 105 10.27 19.33 9.52
N SER A 106 9.88 18.56 8.50
CA SER A 106 9.24 19.10 7.31
C SER A 106 7.97 19.89 7.64
N PRO A 107 7.73 21.05 7.00
CA PRO A 107 6.50 21.82 7.16
C PRO A 107 5.27 21.11 6.55
N THR A 108 5.48 20.03 5.80
CA THR A 108 4.41 19.28 5.14
C THR A 108 3.90 18.13 6.02
N PRO A 109 2.69 18.21 6.61
CA PRO A 109 2.21 17.21 7.56
C PRO A 109 2.01 15.83 6.93
N PHE A 110 1.75 15.77 5.62
CA PHE A 110 1.64 14.50 4.91
C PHE A 110 2.94 13.69 4.92
N SER A 111 4.11 14.33 4.92
CA SER A 111 5.40 13.66 4.82
C SER A 111 5.71 12.78 6.03
N ALA A 112 5.33 13.23 7.23
CA ALA A 112 5.45 12.44 8.46
C ALA A 112 4.69 11.10 8.35
N TRP A 113 3.46 11.13 7.82
CA TRP A 113 2.65 9.93 7.62
C TRP A 113 3.24 8.99 6.55
N GLY A 114 3.83 9.55 5.49
CA GLY A 114 4.55 8.78 4.48
C GLY A 114 5.75 8.04 5.06
N VAL A 115 6.55 8.71 5.89
CA VAL A 115 7.71 8.13 6.58
C VAL A 115 7.30 7.04 7.57
N VAL A 116 6.27 7.27 8.38
CA VAL A 116 5.70 6.24 9.29
C VAL A 116 5.19 5.03 8.51
N ALA A 117 4.47 5.25 7.41
CA ALA A 117 3.96 4.17 6.57
C ALA A 117 5.10 3.35 5.96
N MET A 118 6.14 4.00 5.42
CA MET A 118 7.32 3.33 4.88
C MET A 118 8.02 2.47 5.94
N TRP A 119 8.33 3.06 7.11
CA TRP A 119 9.05 2.35 8.17
C TRP A 119 8.25 1.22 8.81
N THR A 120 6.93 1.20 8.66
CA THR A 120 6.08 0.06 9.07
C THR A 120 5.91 -0.97 7.95
N ALA A 121 5.94 -0.54 6.69
CA ALA A 121 5.83 -1.42 5.53
C ALA A 121 7.05 -2.36 5.42
N PHE A 122 8.27 -1.86 5.61
CA PHE A 122 9.49 -2.67 5.56
C PHE A 122 9.50 -3.84 6.55
N PRO A 123 9.29 -3.64 7.88
CA PRO A 123 9.23 -4.74 8.82
C PRO A 123 8.00 -5.64 8.58
N ALA A 124 6.85 -5.10 8.12
CA ALA A 124 5.71 -5.94 7.74
C ALA A 124 6.08 -6.91 6.61
N ALA A 125 6.77 -6.41 5.57
CA ALA A 125 7.26 -7.22 4.45
C ALA A 125 8.33 -8.23 4.91
N CYS A 126 9.27 -7.82 5.76
CA CYS A 126 10.27 -8.73 6.34
C CYS A 126 9.62 -9.88 7.11
N LEU A 127 8.62 -9.60 7.96
CA LEU A 127 7.87 -10.66 8.65
C LEU A 127 7.14 -11.58 7.65
N GLY A 128 6.62 -11.04 6.54
CA GLY A 128 5.97 -11.82 5.49
C GLY A 128 6.93 -12.74 4.71
N ILE A 129 8.10 -12.23 4.33
CA ILE A 129 9.11 -12.93 3.53
C ILE A 129 9.84 -13.98 4.38
N PHE A 130 10.32 -13.58 5.55
CA PHE A 130 11.19 -14.40 6.39
C PHE A 130 10.43 -15.20 7.45
N ARG A 131 9.10 -15.30 7.34
CA ARG A 131 8.24 -16.09 8.24
C ARG A 131 8.81 -17.46 8.61
N GLN A 132 9.39 -18.18 7.64
CA GLN A 132 9.90 -19.54 7.86
C GLN A 132 11.28 -19.57 8.52
N ARG A 133 12.04 -18.46 8.47
CA ARG A 133 13.37 -18.34 9.09
C ARG A 133 13.31 -17.71 10.47
N ILE A 134 12.34 -16.82 10.68
CA ILE A 134 12.09 -16.16 11.95
C ILE A 134 11.26 -17.12 12.82
N THR A 135 11.87 -17.68 13.87
CA THR A 135 11.24 -18.60 14.83
C THR A 135 10.29 -17.90 15.81
N LEU A 136 9.51 -16.93 15.32
CA LEU A 136 8.48 -16.28 16.12
C LEU A 136 7.29 -17.22 16.34
N ARG A 137 6.75 -17.20 17.56
CA ARG A 137 5.46 -17.83 17.83
C ARG A 137 4.43 -17.26 16.85
N TYR A 138 3.60 -18.13 16.26
CA TYR A 138 2.59 -17.73 15.27
C TYR A 138 1.73 -16.53 15.71
N ARG A 139 1.44 -16.44 17.01
CA ARG A 139 0.71 -15.30 17.61
C ARG A 139 1.45 -13.98 17.44
N LEU A 140 2.72 -13.91 17.82
CA LEU A 140 3.53 -12.70 17.70
C LEU A 140 3.71 -12.32 16.23
N TRP A 141 3.97 -13.29 15.36
CA TRP A 141 4.06 -13.04 13.92
C TRP A 141 2.75 -12.45 13.36
N ARG A 142 1.60 -13.05 13.70
CA ARG A 142 0.29 -12.60 13.21
C ARG A 142 -0.06 -11.20 13.71
N LEU A 143 0.10 -10.94 15.01
CA LEU A 143 -0.19 -9.64 15.60
C LEU A 143 0.78 -8.57 15.10
N GLY A 144 2.08 -8.87 15.06
CA GLY A 144 3.11 -7.95 14.59
C GLY A 144 2.90 -7.58 13.12
N HIS A 145 2.74 -8.58 12.23
CA HIS A 145 2.51 -8.32 10.80
C HIS A 145 1.22 -7.54 10.57
N THR A 146 0.13 -7.90 11.28
CA THR A 146 -1.15 -7.21 11.10
C THR A 146 -1.15 -5.80 11.67
N GLY A 147 -0.53 -5.60 12.84
CA GLY A 147 -0.39 -4.28 13.44
C GLY A 147 0.44 -3.35 12.55
N LEU A 148 1.61 -3.80 12.09
CA LEU A 148 2.45 -3.04 11.18
C LEU A 148 1.73 -2.73 9.86
N ALA A 149 1.07 -3.72 9.25
CA ALA A 149 0.29 -3.51 8.03
C ALA A 149 -0.84 -2.49 8.24
N THR A 150 -1.50 -2.51 9.41
CA THR A 150 -2.58 -1.55 9.72
C THR A 150 -2.03 -0.13 9.82
N VAL A 151 -0.89 0.07 10.48
CA VAL A 151 -0.22 1.38 10.55
C VAL A 151 0.24 1.83 9.16
N THR A 152 0.79 0.93 8.35
CA THR A 152 1.13 1.22 6.94
C THR A 152 -0.09 1.68 6.16
N ILE A 153 -1.21 0.95 6.26
CA ILE A 153 -2.44 1.28 5.53
C ILE A 153 -2.98 2.65 5.94
N VAL A 154 -3.14 2.90 7.24
CA VAL A 154 -3.66 4.17 7.74
C VAL A 154 -2.71 5.31 7.39
N GLY A 155 -1.40 5.12 7.58
CA GLY A 155 -0.39 6.11 7.24
C GLY A 155 -0.38 6.46 5.76
N CYS A 156 -0.44 5.46 4.86
CA CYS A 156 -0.54 5.68 3.41
C CYS A 156 -1.81 6.45 3.03
N VAL A 157 -2.96 6.11 3.62
CA VAL A 157 -4.23 6.81 3.35
C VAL A 157 -4.16 8.26 3.81
N VAL A 158 -3.69 8.54 5.04
CA VAL A 158 -3.58 9.90 5.55
C VAL A 158 -2.55 10.69 4.73
N HIS A 159 -1.39 10.10 4.45
CA HIS A 159 -0.38 10.68 3.56
C HIS A 159 -0.97 11.08 2.21
N ALA A 160 -1.63 10.16 1.50
CA ALA A 160 -2.21 10.43 0.19
C ALA A 160 -3.33 11.48 0.26
N MET A 161 -4.23 11.40 1.25
CA MET A 161 -5.37 12.32 1.35
C MET A 161 -4.93 13.76 1.61
N LEU A 162 -3.84 13.96 2.35
CA LEU A 162 -3.27 15.28 2.65
C LEU A 162 -2.41 15.85 1.49
N ILE A 163 -2.06 15.06 0.49
CA ILE A 163 -1.30 15.52 -0.68
C ILE A 163 -2.25 16.19 -1.67
N GLU A 164 -1.98 17.45 -2.01
CA GLU A 164 -2.46 18.06 -3.25
C GLU A 164 -1.46 17.75 -4.36
N GLY A 165 -1.84 16.86 -5.29
CA GLY A 165 -0.92 16.31 -6.27
C GLY A 165 -1.62 15.81 -7.53
N THR A 166 -0.88 15.10 -8.38
CA THR A 166 -1.34 14.71 -9.73
C THR A 166 -2.58 13.83 -9.70
N MET A 167 -2.74 13.00 -8.67
CA MET A 167 -3.92 12.17 -8.49
C MET A 167 -5.10 13.03 -8.00
N GLU A 168 -6.08 13.22 -8.88
CA GLU A 168 -7.25 14.06 -8.59
C GLU A 168 -8.08 13.51 -7.41
N VAL A 169 -8.86 14.40 -6.78
CA VAL A 169 -9.49 14.14 -5.47
C VAL A 169 -10.44 12.95 -5.49
N MET A 170 -11.24 12.76 -6.53
CA MET A 170 -12.27 11.71 -6.57
C MET A 170 -11.65 10.31 -6.62
N THR A 171 -10.75 10.06 -7.57
CA THR A 171 -10.05 8.79 -7.74
C THR A 171 -9.14 8.46 -6.56
N LYS A 172 -8.47 9.47 -6.02
CA LYS A 172 -7.72 9.35 -4.76
C LYS A 172 -8.58 8.88 -3.61
N THR A 173 -9.70 9.58 -3.39
CA THR A 173 -10.61 9.29 -2.28
C THR A 173 -11.24 7.92 -2.44
N ALA A 174 -11.68 7.58 -3.65
CA ALA A 174 -12.23 6.27 -3.96
C ALA A 174 -11.23 5.13 -3.70
N LEU A 175 -9.98 5.28 -4.15
CA LEU A 175 -8.92 4.29 -3.90
C LEU A 175 -8.64 4.13 -2.40
N CYS A 176 -8.53 5.24 -1.66
CA CYS A 176 -8.35 5.22 -0.21
C CYS A 176 -9.50 4.49 0.52
N ILE A 177 -10.76 4.78 0.14
CA ILE A 177 -11.94 4.10 0.70
C ILE A 177 -11.88 2.59 0.40
N LEU A 178 -11.57 2.21 -0.84
CA LEU A 178 -11.45 0.79 -1.21
C LEU A 178 -10.35 0.08 -0.41
N VAL A 179 -9.20 0.71 -0.21
CA VAL A 179 -8.10 0.18 0.62
C VAL A 179 -8.58 -0.05 2.05
N LEU A 180 -9.24 0.94 2.65
CA LEU A 180 -9.78 0.82 4.01
C LEU A 180 -10.84 -0.27 4.13
N LEU A 181 -11.82 -0.30 3.23
CA LEU A 181 -12.91 -1.29 3.23
C LEU A 181 -12.37 -2.72 3.05
N ALA A 182 -11.46 -2.94 2.10
CA ALA A 182 -10.83 -4.24 1.88
C ALA A 182 -10.04 -4.69 3.12
N SER A 183 -9.33 -3.76 3.76
CA SER A 183 -8.55 -4.01 4.97
C SER A 183 -9.45 -4.38 6.15
N VAL A 184 -10.45 -3.56 6.47
CA VAL A 184 -11.41 -3.80 7.56
C VAL A 184 -12.11 -5.14 7.37
N ARG A 185 -12.61 -5.41 6.16
CA ARG A 185 -13.26 -6.69 5.81
C ARG A 185 -12.32 -7.87 6.05
N THR A 186 -11.07 -7.77 5.61
CA THR A 186 -10.07 -8.83 5.77
C THR A 186 -9.75 -9.09 7.24
N LEU A 187 -9.53 -8.03 8.03
CA LEU A 187 -9.26 -8.14 9.46
C LEU A 187 -10.43 -8.76 10.22
N ALA A 188 -11.66 -8.34 9.90
CA ALA A 188 -12.87 -8.89 10.48
C ALA A 188 -13.07 -10.37 10.13
N ARG A 189 -12.92 -10.73 8.85
CA ARG A 189 -13.07 -12.12 8.37
C ARG A 189 -12.02 -13.04 8.99
N LEU A 190 -10.78 -12.59 9.08
CA LEU A 190 -9.70 -13.37 9.67
C LEU A 190 -9.77 -13.41 11.19
N ARG A 191 -10.63 -12.60 11.83
CA ARG A 191 -10.74 -12.44 13.28
C ARG A 191 -9.38 -12.31 13.93
N VAL A 192 -8.63 -11.27 13.54
CA VAL A 192 -7.22 -11.11 13.98
C VAL A 192 -7.10 -11.03 15.50
N TRP A 193 -8.15 -10.54 16.15
CA TRP A 193 -8.36 -10.45 17.60
C TRP A 193 -8.79 -11.75 18.29
N ASP A 194 -9.26 -12.76 17.56
CA ASP A 194 -9.67 -14.05 18.16
C ASP A 194 -8.43 -14.95 18.30
N ILE A 195 -7.80 -14.89 19.47
CA ILE A 195 -6.55 -15.59 19.83
C ILE A 195 -6.87 -16.79 20.74
N ARG A 196 -7.93 -17.55 20.47
CA ARG A 196 -8.17 -18.79 21.24
C ARG A 196 -7.06 -19.81 20.96
N ARG A 197 -6.55 -20.45 22.02
CA ARG A 197 -5.60 -21.57 21.96
C ARG A 197 -6.23 -22.65 21.07
N ARG A 198 -5.63 -22.94 19.91
CA ARG A 198 -5.72 -24.30 19.39
C ARG A 198 -4.75 -25.09 20.27
N SER A 199 -5.29 -25.68 21.33
CA SER A 199 -4.67 -26.79 22.06
C SER A 199 -4.34 -27.92 21.10
#